data_AF-A0A4R0NBW6-F1
#
_entry.id   AF-A0A4R0NBW6-F1
#
_cell.length_a   1.000
_cell.length_b   1.000
_cell.length_c   1.000
_cell.angle_alpha   90.00
_cell.angle_beta   90.00
_cell.angle_gamma   90.00
#
_symmetry.space_group_name_H-M   'P 1'
#
loop_
_entity.id
_entity.type
_entity.pdbx_description
1 polymer ?
#
loop_
_entity_poly.entity_id
_entity_poly.type
_entity_poly.pdbx_seq_one_letter_code
_entity_poly.pdbx_strand_id
1 'polypeptide(L)'
;MRHCFLSIVLIFSVSPSIAQTNVFPSNGNVGIGTTNPTAKISFNNLEDHSDNPDGITWYNPNPLAYGIHRTAGAWTGPNFQQLRLSWDTGIILDPGILFGKSYVDIQGAGLRVTAGNVGWDTRHEGL
;
A
#
# COMPACT_ATOMS: atom_id res chain seq x y z
N MET A 1 -5.99 -54.70 32.35
CA MET A 1 -7.01 -53.85 31.69
C MET A 1 -6.96 -52.37 32.12
N ARG A 2 -6.42 -52.00 33.29
CA ARG A 2 -6.39 -50.60 33.78
C ARG A 2 -5.40 -49.67 33.07
N HIS A 3 -4.29 -50.21 32.55
CA HIS A 3 -3.26 -49.43 31.85
C HIS A 3 -3.63 -49.09 30.40
N CYS A 4 -4.49 -49.89 29.76
CA CYS A 4 -4.90 -49.68 28.37
C CYS A 4 -5.84 -48.47 28.23
N PHE A 5 -6.70 -48.25 29.23
CA PHE A 5 -7.66 -47.13 29.25
C PHE A 5 -6.95 -45.77 29.43
N LEU A 6 -5.89 -45.72 30.24
CA LEU A 6 -5.10 -44.51 30.47
C LEU A 6 -4.36 -44.06 29.20
N SER A 7 -3.86 -45.01 28.40
CA SER A 7 -3.17 -44.71 27.14
C SER A 7 -4.10 -44.15 26.06
N ILE A 8 -5.35 -44.59 26.00
CA ILE A 8 -6.36 -44.12 25.03
C ILE A 8 -6.76 -42.66 25.31
N VAL A 9 -6.91 -42.30 26.59
CA VAL A 9 -7.25 -40.92 27.00
C VAL A 9 -6.10 -39.94 26.70
N LEU A 10 -4.85 -40.37 26.87
CA LEU A 10 -3.67 -39.55 26.61
C LEU A 10 -3.51 -39.21 25.13
N ILE A 11 -3.86 -40.13 24.22
CA ILE A 11 -3.79 -39.92 22.76
C ILE A 11 -4.85 -38.91 22.29
N PHE A 12 -6.03 -38.89 22.92
CA PHE A 12 -7.11 -37.95 22.58
C PHE A 12 -6.91 -36.53 23.14
N SER A 13 -5.94 -36.35 24.04
CA SER A 13 -5.64 -35.07 24.71
C SER A 13 -4.68 -34.18 23.90
N VAL A 14 -4.09 -34.71 22.82
CA VAL A 14 -3.15 -33.96 21.98
C VAL A 14 -3.93 -33.29 20.85
N SER A 15 -4.37 -32.06 21.06
CA SER A 15 -4.83 -31.21 19.95
C SER A 15 -3.59 -30.72 19.19
N PRO A 16 -3.40 -31.07 17.90
CA PRO A 16 -2.32 -30.46 17.13
C PRO A 16 -2.57 -28.95 17.04
N SER A 17 -1.70 -28.13 17.64
CA SER A 17 -1.75 -26.69 17.40
C SER A 17 -1.23 -26.43 15.99
N ILE A 18 -2.13 -26.16 15.05
CA ILE A 18 -1.72 -25.54 13.79
C ILE A 18 -1.39 -24.08 14.12
N ALA A 19 -0.11 -23.78 14.30
CA ALA A 19 0.34 -22.41 14.25
C ALA A 19 0.00 -21.90 12.83
N GLN A 20 -0.78 -20.82 12.74
CA GLN A 20 -1.08 -20.17 11.48
C GLN A 20 0.23 -19.54 10.95
N THR A 21 0.99 -20.30 10.17
CA THR A 21 2.00 -19.75 9.27
C THR A 21 1.23 -19.24 8.06
N ASN A 22 0.84 -17.96 8.05
CA ASN A 22 0.12 -17.38 6.91
C ASN A 22 0.89 -17.63 5.61
N VAL A 23 0.51 -18.69 4.88
CA VAL A 23 0.92 -18.94 3.51
C VAL A 23 -0.17 -18.31 2.68
N PHE A 24 0.13 -17.17 2.05
CA PHE A 24 -0.72 -16.59 1.02
C PHE A 24 -1.05 -17.66 -0.03
N PRO A 25 -2.21 -17.57 -0.70
CA PRO A 25 -2.64 -18.65 -1.56
C PRO A 25 -1.59 -18.87 -2.66
N SER A 26 -1.25 -20.13 -2.95
CA SER A 26 -0.22 -20.51 -3.93
C SER A 26 -0.56 -20.05 -5.37
N ASN A 27 -1.80 -19.58 -5.55
CA ASN A 27 -2.33 -18.91 -6.72
C ASN A 27 -3.46 -17.94 -6.30
N GLY A 28 -3.82 -16.98 -7.15
CA GLY A 28 -4.90 -16.03 -6.87
C GLY A 28 -4.44 -14.65 -6.36
N ASN A 29 -5.38 -13.88 -5.83
CA ASN A 29 -5.20 -12.49 -5.38
C ASN A 29 -5.33 -12.40 -3.86
N VAL A 30 -4.65 -11.42 -3.24
CA VAL A 30 -4.70 -11.16 -1.80
C VAL A 30 -5.66 -10.00 -1.51
N GLY A 31 -6.68 -10.26 -0.70
CA GLY A 31 -7.59 -9.24 -0.18
C GLY A 31 -7.20 -8.82 1.24
N ILE A 32 -7.10 -7.51 1.48
CA ILE A 32 -6.97 -6.93 2.82
C ILE A 32 -8.25 -6.13 3.06
N GLY A 33 -9.11 -6.65 3.94
CA GLY A 33 -10.43 -6.06 4.21
C GLY A 33 -11.53 -6.40 3.19
N THR A 34 -11.17 -6.95 2.02
CA THR A 34 -12.11 -7.28 0.93
C THR A 34 -12.28 -8.78 0.70
N THR A 35 -13.51 -9.22 0.41
CA THR A 35 -13.85 -10.62 0.09
C THR A 35 -13.71 -10.97 -1.39
N ASN A 36 -13.60 -9.96 -2.27
CA ASN A 36 -13.56 -10.14 -3.72
C ASN A 36 -12.43 -9.31 -4.36
N PRO A 37 -11.16 -9.70 -4.16
CA PRO A 37 -10.01 -8.96 -4.67
C PRO A 37 -9.92 -9.02 -6.21
N THR A 38 -10.04 -7.87 -6.87
CA THR A 38 -9.99 -7.75 -8.34
C THR A 38 -8.58 -7.47 -8.88
N ALA A 39 -7.63 -7.14 -8.00
CA ALA A 39 -6.20 -6.96 -8.31
C ALA A 39 -5.34 -7.92 -7.47
N LYS A 40 -4.06 -8.09 -7.83
CA LYS A 40 -3.15 -9.02 -7.14
C LYS A 40 -3.05 -8.76 -5.64
N ILE A 41 -3.09 -7.49 -5.26
CA ILE A 41 -3.32 -7.03 -3.89
C ILE A 41 -4.50 -6.06 -3.99
N SER A 42 -5.55 -6.28 -3.21
CA SER A 42 -6.72 -5.41 -3.14
C SER A 42 -6.99 -5.00 -1.70
N PHE A 43 -7.38 -3.74 -1.54
CA PHE A 43 -7.84 -3.16 -0.29
C PHE A 43 -9.35 -2.88 -0.38
N ASN A 44 -9.95 -2.38 0.69
CA ASN A 44 -11.33 -1.90 0.65
C ASN A 44 -11.50 -0.75 -0.35
N ASN A 45 -12.70 -0.66 -0.94
CA ASN A 45 -13.06 0.48 -1.76
C ASN A 45 -12.99 1.74 -0.90
N LEU A 46 -12.30 2.77 -1.42
CA LEU A 46 -12.18 4.06 -0.75
C LEU A 46 -13.49 4.87 -0.83
N GLU A 47 -14.45 4.49 -1.66
CA GLU A 47 -15.80 5.07 -1.73
C GLU A 47 -16.72 4.54 -0.60
N ASP A 48 -16.24 4.54 0.63
CA ASP A 48 -17.00 4.10 1.80
C ASP A 48 -17.84 5.22 2.44
N HIS A 49 -17.90 6.39 1.79
CA HIS A 49 -18.58 7.61 2.25
C HIS A 49 -18.04 8.17 3.57
N SER A 50 -16.85 7.77 4.01
CA SER A 50 -16.25 8.30 5.24
C SER A 50 -15.65 9.70 5.08
N ASP A 51 -15.44 10.15 3.82
CA ASP A 51 -14.75 11.39 3.43
C ASP A 51 -13.35 11.56 4.05
N ASN A 52 -12.80 10.52 4.68
CA ASN A 52 -11.52 10.56 5.37
C ASN A 52 -10.36 10.22 4.43
N PRO A 53 -9.15 10.73 4.73
CA PRO A 53 -7.92 10.26 4.10
C PRO A 53 -7.62 8.82 4.48
N ASP A 54 -7.74 7.90 3.53
CA ASP A 54 -7.42 6.48 3.70
C ASP A 54 -6.38 6.01 2.67
N GLY A 55 -5.53 5.06 3.07
CA GLY A 55 -4.48 4.53 2.22
C GLY A 55 -3.48 3.61 2.91
N ILE A 56 -2.34 3.41 2.26
CA ILE A 56 -1.21 2.62 2.78
C ILE A 56 -0.29 3.57 3.54
N THR A 57 0.01 3.25 4.80
CA THR A 57 0.78 4.13 5.69
C THR A 57 1.85 3.36 6.44
N TRP A 58 2.95 4.05 6.77
CA TRP A 58 4.12 3.46 7.42
C TRP A 58 4.46 4.09 8.78
N TYR A 59 3.71 5.12 9.20
CA TYR A 59 3.94 5.80 10.47
C TYR A 59 2.68 5.81 11.33
N ASN A 60 2.62 4.91 12.32
CA ASN A 60 1.42 4.71 13.14
C ASN A 60 0.96 5.94 13.97
N PRO A 61 1.86 6.73 14.60
CA PRO A 61 1.43 7.89 15.38
C PRO A 61 0.77 9.00 14.53
N ASN A 62 1.10 9.06 13.24
CA ASN A 62 0.47 9.98 12.27
C ASN A 62 0.47 9.34 10.87
N PRO A 63 -0.53 8.50 10.54
CA PRO A 63 -0.54 7.71 9.31
C PRO A 63 -0.42 8.56 8.03
N LEU A 64 -0.89 9.81 8.04
CA LEU A 64 -0.87 10.69 6.87
C LEU A 64 0.47 11.40 6.64
N ALA A 65 1.41 11.32 7.59
CA ALA A 65 2.74 11.92 7.44
C ALA A 65 3.69 11.07 6.57
N TYR A 66 3.44 9.75 6.49
CA TYR A 66 4.24 8.79 5.73
C TYR A 66 3.33 7.75 5.08
N GLY A 67 2.84 8.05 3.88
CA GLY A 67 1.82 7.22 3.24
C GLY A 67 1.47 7.60 1.80
N ILE A 68 0.78 6.65 1.15
CA ILE A 68 0.06 6.83 -0.11
C ILE A 68 -1.42 6.74 0.21
N HIS A 69 -2.14 7.86 0.16
CA HIS A 69 -3.53 7.93 0.63
C HIS A 69 -4.33 8.96 -0.18
N ARG A 70 -5.66 8.81 -0.19
CA ARG A 70 -6.53 9.81 -0.81
C ARG A 70 -6.54 11.11 0.00
N THR A 71 -6.94 12.20 -0.65
CA THR A 71 -7.30 13.45 0.01
C THR A 71 -8.73 13.37 0.56
N ALA A 72 -9.02 14.21 1.57
CA ALA A 72 -10.30 14.23 2.29
C ALA A 72 -11.42 14.84 1.43
N GLY A 73 -12.65 14.37 1.63
CA GLY A 73 -13.87 14.89 1.00
C GLY A 73 -14.57 13.88 0.08
N ALA A 74 -15.80 14.23 -0.31
CA ALA A 74 -16.66 13.37 -1.12
C ALA A 74 -16.04 13.00 -2.48
N TRP A 75 -16.30 11.77 -2.91
CA TRP A 75 -15.88 11.26 -4.21
C TRP A 75 -16.88 11.66 -5.31
N THR A 76 -17.06 12.96 -5.51
CA THR A 76 -18.07 13.51 -6.42
C THR A 76 -17.44 14.34 -7.53
N GLY A 77 -17.93 14.15 -8.76
CA GLY A 77 -17.50 14.92 -9.93
C GLY A 77 -17.93 16.40 -9.89
N PRO A 78 -17.29 17.27 -10.68
CA PRO A 78 -16.18 16.98 -11.59
C PRO A 78 -14.80 16.90 -10.92
N ASN A 79 -14.68 17.35 -9.66
CA ASN A 79 -13.42 17.46 -8.94
C ASN A 79 -13.28 16.35 -7.89
N PHE A 80 -12.93 15.15 -8.34
CA PHE A 80 -12.68 14.02 -7.45
C PHE A 80 -11.46 14.26 -6.55
N GLN A 81 -11.43 13.59 -5.41
CA GLN A 81 -10.28 13.63 -4.50
C GLN A 81 -9.03 13.05 -5.18
N GLN A 82 -7.89 13.67 -4.90
CA GLN A 82 -6.60 13.26 -5.44
C GLN A 82 -5.96 12.17 -4.61
N LEU A 83 -5.14 11.32 -5.26
CA LEU A 83 -4.18 10.46 -4.56
C LEU A 83 -2.99 11.31 -4.14
N ARG A 84 -2.63 11.24 -2.85
CA ARG A 84 -1.54 11.98 -2.24
C ARG A 84 -0.40 11.05 -1.86
N LEU A 85 0.80 11.51 -2.14
CA LEU A 85 2.07 10.96 -1.69
C LEU A 85 2.60 11.89 -0.58
N SER A 86 2.61 11.44 0.67
CA SER A 86 2.94 12.26 1.85
C SER A 86 4.17 11.72 2.60
N TRP A 87 5.21 12.55 2.71
CA TRP A 87 6.43 12.28 3.47
C TRP A 87 6.99 13.57 4.07
N ASP A 88 7.00 13.69 5.40
CA ASP A 88 7.53 14.88 6.10
C ASP A 88 9.02 15.11 5.82
N THR A 89 9.78 14.06 5.53
CA THR A 89 11.21 14.14 5.15
C THR A 89 11.44 14.41 3.65
N GLY A 90 10.38 14.56 2.86
CA GLY A 90 10.47 14.73 1.42
C GLY A 90 10.48 13.41 0.63
N ILE A 91 10.55 13.54 -0.69
CA ILE A 91 10.48 12.45 -1.67
C ILE A 91 11.68 12.57 -2.60
N ILE A 92 12.37 11.45 -2.83
CA ILE A 92 13.35 11.31 -3.91
C ILE A 92 12.70 10.48 -5.02
N LEU A 93 12.64 11.04 -6.22
CA LEU A 93 12.26 10.30 -7.42
C LEU A 93 13.54 10.01 -8.20
N ASP A 94 13.98 8.75 -8.14
CA ASP A 94 15.25 8.30 -8.71
C ASP A 94 14.99 7.37 -9.91
N PRO A 95 14.70 7.92 -11.10
CA PRO A 95 14.61 7.10 -12.30
C PRO A 95 16.01 6.59 -12.67
N GLY A 96 16.11 5.34 -13.12
CA GLY A 96 17.40 4.78 -13.56
C GLY A 96 18.01 5.51 -14.76
N ILE A 97 19.12 4.96 -15.30
CA ILE A 97 19.82 5.58 -16.44
C ILE A 97 20.08 4.62 -17.62
N LEU A 98 19.75 3.33 -17.48
CA LEU A 98 20.21 2.29 -18.41
C LEU A 98 19.29 2.05 -19.61
N PHE A 99 18.05 2.54 -19.58
CA PHE A 99 17.06 2.25 -20.60
C PHE A 99 16.44 3.54 -21.14
N GLY A 100 15.99 3.52 -22.39
CA GLY A 100 15.39 4.68 -23.06
C GLY A 100 14.08 5.21 -22.43
N LYS A 101 13.60 4.58 -21.34
CA LYS A 101 12.44 5.01 -20.56
C LYS A 101 12.76 5.27 -19.08
N SER A 102 14.03 5.37 -18.75
CA SER A 102 14.45 5.65 -17.38
C SER A 102 14.40 7.16 -17.11
N TYR A 103 13.18 7.66 -16.93
CA TYR A 103 12.89 9.05 -16.57
C TYR A 103 11.64 9.12 -15.70
N VAL A 104 11.43 10.27 -15.04
CA VAL A 104 10.12 10.63 -14.49
C VAL A 104 9.34 11.34 -15.59
N ASP A 105 8.28 10.70 -16.09
CA ASP A 105 7.36 11.29 -17.07
C ASP A 105 6.10 11.79 -16.37
N ILE A 106 5.70 13.03 -16.67
CA ILE A 106 4.49 13.66 -16.13
C ILE A 106 3.59 14.00 -17.31
N GLN A 107 2.53 13.22 -17.48
CA GLN A 107 1.59 13.35 -18.59
C GLN A 107 0.31 14.11 -18.18
N GLY A 108 -0.42 14.66 -19.15
CA GLY A 108 -1.66 15.40 -18.93
C GLY A 108 -1.43 16.87 -18.59
N ALA A 109 -2.07 17.37 -17.53
CA ALA A 109 -2.03 18.79 -17.15
C ALA A 109 -0.68 19.27 -16.58
N GLY A 110 0.35 18.40 -16.51
CA GLY A 110 1.71 18.75 -16.11
C GLY A 110 1.94 18.88 -14.61
N LEU A 111 3.06 19.51 -14.24
CA LEU A 111 3.46 19.77 -12.85
C LEU A 111 2.94 21.13 -12.38
N ARG A 112 2.27 21.15 -11.23
CA ARG A 112 1.89 22.39 -10.53
C ARG A 112 2.74 22.57 -9.27
N VAL A 113 3.35 23.74 -9.11
CA VAL A 113 4.08 24.13 -7.90
C VAL A 113 3.29 25.20 -7.17
N THR A 114 2.74 24.84 -6.02
CA THR A 114 1.90 25.75 -5.21
C THR A 114 2.74 26.75 -4.42
N ALA A 115 3.95 26.37 -4.00
CA ALA A 115 4.90 27.21 -3.28
C ALA A 115 6.34 26.68 -3.46
N GLY A 116 7.33 27.53 -3.24
CA GLY A 116 8.75 27.20 -3.40
C GLY A 116 9.28 27.46 -4.82
N ASN A 117 10.57 27.19 -5.02
CA ASN A 117 11.24 27.38 -6.30
C ASN A 117 11.37 26.04 -7.04
N VAL A 118 11.33 26.08 -8.37
CA VAL A 118 11.71 24.95 -9.23
C VAL A 118 13.17 25.14 -9.65
N GLY A 119 14.04 24.24 -9.19
CA GLY A 119 15.39 24.11 -9.72
C GLY A 119 15.37 23.23 -10.96
N TRP A 120 16.00 23.68 -12.03
CA TRP A 120 16.31 22.87 -13.21
C TRP A 120 17.79 23.08 -13.51
N ASP A 121 18.57 22.00 -13.60
CA ASP A 121 19.97 22.10 -14.03
C ASP A 121 20.00 22.00 -15.56
N THR A 122 20.64 22.97 -16.19
CA THR A 122 20.87 23.00 -17.64
C THR A 122 22.26 22.61 -18.04
N ARG A 123 23.16 22.31 -17.10
CA ARG A 123 24.57 22.05 -17.38
C ARG A 123 24.70 21.01 -18.48
N HIS A 124 24.95 21.53 -19.68
CA HIS A 124 25.44 20.77 -20.79
C HIS A 124 26.92 20.58 -20.50
N GLU A 125 27.27 19.43 -19.93
CA GLU A 125 28.66 19.00 -19.88
C GLU A 125 29.17 18.98 -21.33
N GLY A 126 30.07 19.90 -21.65
CA GLY A 126 30.55 20.12 -22.99
C GLY A 126 31.82 20.96 -22.97
N LEU A 127 32.96 20.30 -22.81
CA LEU A 127 34.09 20.27 -23.75
C LEU A 127 34.81 18.92 -23.62
#